data_AF-A0AAJ8L786-F1
#
_entry.id   AF-A0AAJ8L786-F1
#
_cell.length_a   1.000
_cell.length_b   1.000
_cell.length_c   1.000
_cell.angle_alpha   90.00
_cell.angle_beta   90.00
_cell.angle_gamma   90.00
#
_symmetry.space_group_name_H-M   'P 1'
#
loop_
_entity.id
_entity.type
_entity.pdbx_description
1 polymer ?
#
loop_
_entity_poly.entity_id
_entity_poly.type
_entity_poly.pdbx_seq_one_letter_code
_entity_poly.pdbx_strand_id
1 'polypeptide(L)' 'MPWQKTFNLPAQTKGMHLVTSHVLRECEAGLKGIDIGIFTLHCLHTSAGLTINENCDPTVRTGERAK' A
#
# COMPACT_ATOMS: atom_id res chain seq x y z
N MET A 1 -8.19 -22.21 3.39
CA MET A 1 -7.50 -21.46 2.32
C MET A 1 -6.98 -20.17 2.92
N PRO A 2 -5.82 -19.65 2.51
CA PRO A 2 -5.35 -18.34 2.98
C PRO A 2 -6.37 -17.27 2.61
N TRP A 3 -6.54 -16.28 3.49
CA TRP A 3 -7.43 -15.17 3.20
C TRP A 3 -6.85 -14.31 2.08
N GLN A 4 -7.67 -13.95 1.10
CA GLN A 4 -7.27 -13.11 -0.03
C GLN A 4 -8.43 -12.18 -0.40
N LYS A 5 -8.09 -10.93 -0.70
CA LYS A 5 -9.05 -9.93 -1.17
C LYS A 5 -8.41 -9.04 -2.23
N THR A 6 -9.14 -8.80 -3.31
CA THR A 6 -8.82 -7.77 -4.30
C THR A 6 -9.63 -6.51 -3.99
N PHE A 7 -8.98 -5.35 -3.97
CA PHE A 7 -9.62 -4.06 -3.76
C PHE A 7 -8.95 -2.99 -4.62
N ASN A 8 -9.64 -1.86 -4.78
CA ASN A 8 -9.14 -0.73 -5.56
C ASN A 8 -8.65 0.38 -4.63
N LEU A 9 -7.57 1.04 -5.04
CA LEU A 9 -7.14 2.30 -4.44
C LEU A 9 -7.82 3.47 -5.18
N PRO A 10 -8.04 4.62 -4.51
CA PRO A 10 -8.50 5.83 -5.18
C PRO A 10 -7.55 6.22 -6.30
N ALA A 11 -8.08 6.82 -7.38
CA ALA A 11 -7.26 7.37 -8.44
C ALA A 11 -6.37 8.48 -7.89
N GLN A 12 -5.07 8.41 -8.20
CA GLN A 12 -4.08 9.39 -7.77
C GLN A 12 -3.34 9.97 -8.98
N THR A 13 -2.88 11.20 -8.84
CA THR A 13 -2.00 11.83 -9.84
C THR A 13 -0.59 11.22 -9.78
N LYS A 14 0.27 11.48 -10.78
CA LYS A 14 1.65 10.96 -10.79
C LYS A 14 2.39 11.37 -9.50
N GLY A 15 3.06 10.40 -8.87
CA GLY A 15 3.87 10.61 -7.67
C GLY A 15 3.71 9.48 -6.66
N MET A 16 4.29 9.67 -5.47
CA MET A 16 4.16 8.76 -4.35
C MET A 16 3.01 9.16 -3.42
N HIS A 17 2.22 8.17 -3.01
CA HIS A 17 1.05 8.35 -2.16
C HIS A 17 1.08 7.37 -1.00
N LEU A 18 0.78 7.86 0.20
CA LEU A 18 0.68 7.00 1.37
C LEU A 18 -0.66 6.27 1.34
N VAL A 19 -0.62 4.93 1.27
CA VAL A 19 -1.82 4.09 1.16
C VAL A 19 -2.03 3.16 2.36
N THR A 20 -1.20 3.27 3.39
CA THR A 20 -1.20 2.36 4.56
C THR A 20 -2.58 2.25 5.23
N SER A 21 -3.24 3.38 5.50
CA SER A 21 -4.57 3.38 6.14
C SER A 21 -5.64 2.72 5.29
N HIS A 22 -5.60 2.94 3.97
CA HIS A 22 -6.54 2.33 3.03
C HIS A 22 -6.33 0.82 2.93
N VAL A 23 -5.07 0.39 2.78
CA VAL A 23 -4.72 -1.05 2.74
C VAL A 23 -5.16 -1.74 4.03
N LEU A 24 -4.89 -1.17 5.21
CA LEU A 24 -5.29 -1.76 6.49
C LEU A 24 -6.82 -1.88 6.62
N ARG A 25 -7.56 -0.85 6.22
CA ARG A 25 -9.03 -0.88 6.23
C ARG A 25 -9.58 -1.99 5.32
N GLU A 26 -9.03 -2.11 4.12
CA GLU A 26 -9.49 -3.13 3.17
C GLU A 26 -9.11 -4.55 3.62
N CYS A 27 -8.00 -4.72 4.34
CA CYS A 27 -7.49 -6.00 4.83
C CYS A 27 -7.91 -6.39 6.25
N GLU A 28 -8.62 -5.52 6.98
CA GLU A 28 -8.95 -5.72 8.40
C GLU A 28 -9.57 -7.09 8.71
N ALA A 29 -10.53 -7.54 7.89
CA ALA A 29 -11.19 -8.83 8.07
C ALA A 29 -10.22 -10.03 7.95
N GLY A 30 -9.16 -9.90 7.15
CA GLY A 30 -8.15 -10.93 6.94
C GLY A 30 -7.04 -10.94 7.98
N LEU A 31 -6.83 -9.81 8.67
CA LEU A 31 -5.80 -9.64 9.69
C LEU A 31 -6.30 -9.99 11.10
N LYS A 32 -7.63 -10.08 11.30
CA LYS A 32 -8.23 -10.31 12.61
C LYS A 32 -7.79 -11.66 13.21
N GLY A 33 -7.19 -11.60 14.40
CA GLY A 33 -6.75 -12.78 15.15
C GLY A 33 -5.44 -13.40 14.63
N ILE A 34 -4.70 -12.69 13.77
CA ILE A 34 -3.36 -13.08 13.33
C ILE A 34 -2.34 -12.32 14.16
N ASP A 35 -1.59 -13.02 15.00
CA ASP A 35 -0.50 -12.42 15.79
C ASP A 35 0.82 -12.40 15.03
N ILE A 36 1.09 -13.44 14.23
CA ILE A 36 2.33 -13.60 13.45
C ILE A 36 1.98 -14.24 12.10
N GLY A 37 2.51 -13.71 11.00
CA GLY A 37 2.29 -14.25 9.67
C GLY A 37 3.02 -13.50 8.57
N ILE A 38 2.73 -13.86 7.32
CA ILE A 38 3.25 -13.19 6.13
C ILE A 38 2.07 -12.48 5.44
N PHE A 39 2.26 -11.19 5.14
CA PHE A 39 1.32 -10.39 4.37
C PHE A 39 1.93 -10.05 3.01
N THR A 40 1.22 -10.42 1.94
CA THR A 40 1.64 -10.14 0.56
C THR A 40 0.66 -9.18 -0.08
N LEU A 41 1.17 -8.05 -0.59
CA LEU A 41 0.39 -7.07 -1.34
C LEU A 41 0.92 -7.01 -2.77
N HIS A 42 0.07 -7.28 -3.76
CA HIS A 42 0.44 -7.32 -5.17
C HIS A 42 -0.27 -6.22 -5.95
N CYS A 43 0.48 -5.39 -6.67
CA CYS A 43 -0.08 -4.42 -7.60
C CYS A 43 -0.43 -5.10 -8.92
N LEU A 44 -1.72 -5.12 -9.27
CA LEU A 44 -2.21 -5.72 -10.53
C LEU A 44 -2.13 -4.74 -11.72
N HIS A 45 -1.30 -3.70 -11.63
CA HIS A 45 -1.07 -2.71 -12.67
C HIS A 45 0.38 -2.75 -13.12
N THR A 46 0.62 -2.56 -14.42
CA THR A 46 1.97 -2.44 -14.99
C THR A 46 2.52 -1.01 -14.95
N SER A 47 1.65 -0.02 -14.73
CA SER A 47 1.99 1.41 -14.71
C SER A 47 2.16 2.00 -13.31
N ALA A 48 2.05 1.17 -12.26
CA ALA A 48 2.18 1.58 -10.86
C ALA A 48 3.02 0.55 -10.10
N GLY A 49 3.61 1.00 -8.98
CA GLY A 49 4.41 0.16 -8.10
C GLY A 49 4.03 0.36 -6.64
N LEU A 50 4.44 -0.59 -5.80
CA LEU A 50 4.36 -0.48 -4.36
C LEU A 50 5.77 -0.42 -3.81
N THR A 51 6.00 0.49 -2.87
CA THR A 51 7.26 0.62 -2.15
C THR A 51 6.98 0.81 -0.67
N ILE A 52 7.89 0.34 0.16
CA ILE A 52 7.92 0.63 1.60
C ILE A 52 9.08 1.59 1.79
N ASN A 53 8.77 2.79 2.29
CA ASN A 53 9.75 3.86 2.46
C ASN A 53 9.46 4.64 3.76
N GLU A 54 10.35 5.56 4.11
CA GLU A 54 10.21 6.40 5.29
C GLU A 54 8.99 7.34 5.18
N ASN A 55 8.21 7.43 6.25
CA ASN A 55 7.00 8.26 6.33
C ASN A 55 7.16 9.47 7.28
N CYS A 56 8.34 9.65 7.89
CA CYS A 56 8.61 10.71 8.88
C CYS A 56 8.91 12.05 8.21
N ASP A 57 9.80 12.07 7.22
CA ASP A 57 10.23 13.29 6.54
C ASP A 57 9.39 13.56 5.27
N PRO A 58 8.65 14.68 5.17
CA PRO A 58 7.90 15.03 3.97
C PRO A 58 8.79 15.28 2.75
N THR A 59 10.08 15.58 2.92
CA THR A 59 11.02 15.81 1.83
C THR A 59 11.28 14.55 0.98
N VAL A 60 11.18 13.36 1.57
CA VAL A 60 11.28 12.05 0.88
C VAL A 60 10.20 11.92 -0.21
N ARG A 61 8.99 12.43 0.05
CA ARG A 61 7.87 12.39 -0.90
C ARG A 61 8.02 13.42 -2.02
N THR A 62 8.55 14.61 -1.71
CA THR A 62 8.77 15.65 -2.73
C THR A 62 9.99 15.40 -3.59
N GLY A 63 11.05 14.77 -3.07
CA GLY A 63 12.24 14.41 -3.85
C GLY A 63 11.94 13.40 -4.96
N GLU A 64 11.07 12.43 -4.69
CA GLU A 64 10.66 11.40 -5.67
C GLU A 64 9.59 11.87 -6.67
N ARG A 65 9.01 13.07 -6.49
CA ARG A 65 8.13 13.69 -7.49
C ARG A 65 8.90 14.24 -8.71
N ALA A 66 10.24 14.33 -8.64
CA ALA A 66 11.08 14.98 -9.63
C ALA A 66 11.80 14.03 -10.61
N LYS A 67 11.28 12.82 -10.85
CA LYS A 67 11.72 11.95 -11.96
C LYS A 67 10.57 11.53 -12.89
#